data_AF-A0A254UQ76-F1
#
_entry.id   AF-A0A254UQ76-F1
#
_cell.length_a   1.000
_cell.length_b   1.000
_cell.length_c   1.000
_cell.angle_alpha   90.00
_cell.angle_beta   90.00
_cell.angle_gamma   90.00
#
_symmetry.space_group_name_H-M   'P 1'
#
loop_
_entity.id
_entity.type
_entity.pdbx_description
1 polymer ?
#
loop_
_entity_poly.entity_id
_entity_poly.type
_entity_poly.pdbx_seq_one_letter_code
_entity_poly.pdbx_strand_id
1 'polypeptide(L)'
;MFHHCFDPRAPADELAQIRAQIARLRRREAELREAYLTRSDMPCLGRWTKVEIVTSRRKVFEPRLLPPEIRNDTAFQREKVTRRLQTSPHEPASCLLPELVAEAPADAGLRLVSSR
;
A
#
# COMPACT_ATOMS: atom_id res chain seq x y z
N MET A 1 4.41 -20.50 -20.33
CA MET A 1 4.60 -21.16 -19.02
C MET A 1 5.17 -20.11 -18.09
N PHE A 2 4.33 -19.39 -17.35
CA PHE A 2 4.79 -18.37 -16.41
C PHE A 2 5.14 -19.04 -15.09
N HIS A 3 6.43 -19.36 -14.92
CA HIS A 3 6.95 -19.73 -13.61
C HIS A 3 7.07 -18.44 -12.79
N HIS A 4 5.96 -17.99 -12.19
CA HIS A 4 6.04 -17.16 -11.01
C HIS A 4 6.53 -18.06 -9.90
N CYS A 5 7.84 -18.10 -9.70
CA CYS A 5 8.42 -18.51 -8.43
C CYS A 5 7.82 -17.58 -7.39
N PHE A 6 6.75 -18.01 -6.72
CA PHE A 6 6.30 -17.39 -5.48
C PHE A 6 7.51 -17.46 -4.54
N ASP A 7 8.19 -16.33 -4.42
CA ASP A 7 9.18 -16.08 -3.37
C ASP A 7 8.49 -16.50 -2.05
N PRO A 8 9.10 -17.28 -1.15
CA PRO A 8 8.47 -17.74 0.10
C PRO A 8 8.08 -16.62 1.09
N ARG A 9 8.07 -15.36 0.64
CA ARG A 9 7.56 -14.18 1.32
C ARG A 9 6.03 -14.21 1.29
N ALA A 10 5.38 -13.74 2.36
CA ALA A 10 3.93 -13.67 2.39
C ALA A 10 3.41 -12.81 1.21
N PRO A 11 2.30 -13.17 0.55
CA PRO A 11 1.76 -12.39 -0.57
C PRO A 11 1.53 -10.90 -0.25
N ALA A 12 1.30 -10.57 1.02
CA ALA A 12 1.20 -9.20 1.51
C ALA A 12 2.52 -8.42 1.39
N ASP A 13 3.65 -9.06 1.69
CA ASP A 13 4.98 -8.45 1.60
C ASP A 13 5.39 -8.25 0.15
N GLU A 14 5.13 -9.22 -0.72
CA GLU A 14 5.35 -9.09 -2.16
C GLU A 14 4.53 -7.92 -2.73
N LEU A 15 3.25 -7.83 -2.37
CA LEU A 15 2.40 -6.72 -2.79
C LEU A 15 2.93 -5.37 -2.29
N ALA A 16 3.43 -5.29 -1.05
CA ALA A 16 4.03 -4.08 -0.50
C ALA A 16 5.29 -3.68 -1.28
N GLN A 17 6.16 -4.63 -1.60
CA GLN A 17 7.37 -4.41 -2.41
C GLN A 17 7.03 -3.90 -3.81
N ILE A 18 6.07 -4.53 -4.49
CA ILE A 18 5.60 -4.10 -5.81
C ILE A 18 5.01 -2.68 -5.75
N ARG A 19 4.18 -2.38 -4.72
CA ARG A 19 3.61 -1.03 -4.54
C ARG A 19 4.68 0.03 -4.30
N ALA A 20 5.71 -0.29 -3.52
CA ALA A 20 6.85 0.61 -3.32
C ALA A 20 7.59 0.89 -4.63
N GLN A 21 7.82 -0.15 -5.44
CA GLN A 21 8.46 0.01 -6.74
C GLN A 21 7.61 0.84 -7.70
N ILE A 22 6.29 0.59 -7.77
CA ILE A 22 5.35 1.41 -8.56
C ILE A 22 5.38 2.86 -8.09
N ALA A 23 5.38 3.11 -6.78
CA ALA A 23 5.42 4.46 -6.23
C ALA A 23 6.70 5.21 -6.64
N ARG A 24 7.85 4.54 -6.57
CA ARG A 24 9.14 5.08 -7.06
C ARG A 24 9.08 5.43 -8.54
N LEU A 25 8.59 4.51 -9.37
CA LEU A 25 8.49 4.74 -10.81
C LEU A 25 7.52 5.89 -11.14
N ARG A 26 6.38 5.96 -10.46
CA ARG A 26 5.41 7.06 -10.61
C ARG A 26 5.98 8.41 -10.21
N ARG A 27 6.80 8.47 -9.16
CA ARG A 27 7.51 9.71 -8.80
C ARG A 27 8.42 10.15 -9.94
N ARG A 28 9.21 9.24 -10.49
CA ARG A 28 10.12 9.56 -11.60
C ARG A 28 9.36 9.94 -12.87
N GLU A 29 8.25 9.27 -13.15
CA GLU A 29 7.36 9.62 -14.25
C GLU A 29 6.79 11.03 -14.08
N ALA A 30 6.34 11.38 -12.87
CA ALA A 30 5.81 12.71 -12.57
C ALA A 30 6.85 13.81 -12.78
N GLU A 31 8.09 13.61 -12.32
CA GLU A 31 9.21 14.53 -12.56
C GLU A 31 9.46 14.76 -14.06
N LEU A 32 9.51 13.68 -14.84
CA LEU A 32 9.72 13.78 -16.30
C LEU A 32 8.54 14.47 -16.98
N ARG A 33 7.31 14.14 -16.58
CA ARG A 33 6.10 14.76 -17.13
C ARG A 33 6.06 16.25 -16.83
N GLU A 34 6.37 16.65 -15.60
CA GLU A 34 6.46 18.05 -15.21
C GLU A 34 7.52 18.78 -16.02
N ALA A 35 8.70 18.16 -16.22
CA ALA A 35 9.74 18.73 -17.08
C ALA A 35 9.22 18.98 -18.51
N TYR A 36 8.54 18.01 -19.14
CA TYR A 36 7.97 18.20 -20.48
C TYR A 36 6.88 19.29 -20.55
N LEU A 37 6.12 19.49 -19.48
CA LEU A 37 5.07 20.52 -19.45
C LEU A 37 5.61 21.93 -19.14
N THR A 38 6.73 22.04 -18.43
CA THR A 38 7.32 23.32 -18.00
C THR A 38 8.43 23.81 -18.93
N ARG A 39 9.19 22.90 -19.53
CA ARG A 39 10.35 23.21 -20.38
C ARG A 39 10.03 22.96 -21.84
N SER A 40 9.92 24.05 -22.61
CA SER A 40 9.66 23.99 -24.05
C SER A 40 10.86 23.54 -24.90
N ASP A 41 12.07 23.54 -24.34
CA ASP A 41 13.33 23.15 -24.99
C ASP A 41 13.64 21.65 -24.90
N MET A 42 12.80 20.87 -24.21
CA MET A 42 13.05 19.46 -23.95
C MET A 42 12.91 18.61 -25.23
N PRO A 43 13.84 17.68 -25.52
CA PRO A 43 13.76 16.87 -26.74
C PRO A 43 12.57 15.92 -26.69
N CYS A 44 11.65 16.08 -27.64
CA CYS A 44 10.47 15.22 -27.79
C CYS A 44 10.74 13.92 -28.55
N LEU A 45 11.96 13.70 -29.05
CA LEU A 45 12.34 12.50 -29.81
C LEU A 45 13.51 11.81 -29.11
N GLY A 46 13.28 10.59 -28.66
CA GLY A 46 14.29 9.67 -28.20
C GLY A 46 14.62 8.61 -29.25
N ARG A 47 15.58 7.73 -28.92
CA ARG A 47 16.04 6.66 -29.82
C ARG A 47 14.94 5.65 -30.22
N TRP A 48 13.94 5.46 -29.36
CA TRP A 48 12.84 4.50 -29.59
C TRP A 48 11.45 5.09 -29.36
N THR A 49 11.34 6.36 -28.94
CA THR A 49 10.07 6.90 -28.43
C THR A 49 9.95 8.38 -28.75
N LYS A 50 8.75 8.80 -29.16
CA LYS A 50 8.38 10.20 -29.34
C LYS A 50 7.40 10.62 -28.25
N VAL A 51 7.57 11.83 -27.72
CA VAL A 51 6.68 12.48 -26.75
C VAL A 51 5.89 13.57 -27.47
N GLU A 52 4.58 13.60 -27.25
CA GLU A 52 3.68 14.61 -27.80
C GLU A 52 2.76 15.15 -26.71
N ILE A 53 2.56 16.47 -26.68
CA ILE A 53 1.65 17.12 -25.73
C ILE A 53 0.30 17.32 -26.42
N VAL A 54 -0.67 16.47 -26.08
CA VAL A 54 -2.03 16.56 -26.60
C VAL A 54 -2.93 17.27 -25.57
N THR A 55 -3.51 18.41 -25.96
CA THR A 55 -4.49 19.12 -25.13
C THR A 55 -5.90 18.76 -25.58
N SER A 56 -6.68 18.11 -24.72
CA SER A 56 -8.09 17.81 -24.97
C SER A 56 -8.97 18.63 -24.04
N ARG A 57 -9.99 19.29 -24.60
CA ARG A 57 -11.00 20.03 -23.85
C ARG A 57 -12.32 19.28 -23.96
N ARG A 58 -12.93 18.97 -22.81
CA ARG A 58 -14.25 18.34 -22.74
C ARG A 58 -15.14 19.13 -21.79
N LYS A 59 -16.42 19.23 -22.14
CA LYS A 59 -17.44 19.73 -21.22
C LYS A 59 -17.68 18.65 -20.16
N VAL A 60 -17.61 19.03 -18.89
CA VAL A 60 -17.89 18.14 -17.76
C VAL A 60 -19.20 18.59 -17.14
N PHE A 61 -20.10 17.64 -16.91
CA PHE A 61 -21.34 17.92 -16.19
C PHE A 61 -21.02 18.19 -14.71
N GLU A 62 -21.55 19.27 -14.15
CA GLU A 62 -21.33 19.65 -12.74
C GLU A 62 -22.58 19.38 -11.91
N PRO A 63 -22.66 18.24 -11.17
CA PRO A 63 -23.85 17.87 -10.42
C PRO A 63 -24.20 18.84 -9.28
N ARG A 64 -23.24 19.69 -8.87
CA ARG A 64 -23.43 20.66 -7.79
C ARG A 64 -24.35 21.82 -8.19
N LEU A 65 -24.41 22.13 -9.49
CA LEU A 65 -25.26 23.18 -10.06
C LEU A 65 -26.67 22.68 -10.39
N LEU A 66 -26.97 21.41 -10.11
CA LEU A 66 -28.32 20.89 -10.27
C LEU A 66 -29.28 21.55 -9.28
N PRO A 67 -30.53 21.82 -9.72
CA PRO A 67 -31.61 22.17 -8.81
C PRO A 67 -31.75 21.13 -7.68
N PRO A 68 -32.09 21.57 -6.45
CA PRO A 68 -32.17 20.68 -5.30
C PRO A 68 -33.19 19.55 -5.49
N GLU A 69 -34.22 19.76 -6.30
CA GLU A 69 -35.27 18.78 -6.62
C GLU A 69 -34.67 17.56 -7.31
N ILE A 70 -33.83 17.73 -8.32
CA ILE A 70 -33.21 16.63 -9.06
C ILE A 70 -32.05 16.00 -8.27
N ARG A 71 -31.29 16.83 -7.55
CA ARG A 71 -30.11 16.37 -6.81
C ARG A 71 -30.46 15.44 -5.65
N ASN A 72 -31.56 15.72 -4.95
CA ASN A 72 -31.97 14.97 -3.77
C ASN A 72 -32.95 13.84 -4.10
N ASP A 73 -33.51 13.82 -5.31
CA ASP A 73 -34.39 12.75 -5.77
C ASP A 73 -33.61 11.44 -5.92
N THR A 74 -34.12 10.41 -5.23
CA THR A 74 -33.54 9.07 -5.21
C THR A 74 -33.71 8.33 -6.54
N ALA A 75 -34.66 8.74 -7.39
CA ALA A 75 -34.83 8.20 -8.74
C ALA A 75 -33.61 8.46 -9.64
N PHE A 76 -32.84 9.52 -9.36
CA PHE A 76 -31.62 9.86 -10.08
C PHE A 76 -30.33 9.42 -9.37
N GLN A 77 -30.45 8.61 -8.30
CA GLN A 77 -29.32 8.10 -7.55
C GLN A 77 -29.07 6.62 -7.86
N ARG A 78 -27.79 6.23 -7.86
CA ARG A 78 -27.40 4.81 -7.89
C ARG A 78 -26.34 4.54 -6.84
N GLU A 79 -26.43 3.38 -6.23
CA GLU A 79 -25.35 2.91 -5.37
C GLU A 79 -24.15 2.48 -6.24
N LYS A 80 -22.96 3.00 -5.91
CA LYS A 80 -21.71 2.59 -6.53
C LYS A 80 -20.79 2.01 -5.45
N VAL A 81 -20.73 0.69 -5.37
CA VAL A 81 -19.82 -0.01 -4.47
C VAL A 81 -18.42 -0.05 -5.08
N THR A 82 -17.42 0.49 -4.37
CA THR A 82 -16.01 0.43 -4.78
C THR A 82 -15.19 -0.25 -3.71
N ARG A 83 -14.68 -1.46 -3.99
CA ARG A 83 -13.75 -2.16 -3.10
C ARG A 83 -12.33 -1.74 -3.42
N ARG A 84 -11.59 -1.24 -2.43
CA ARG A 84 -10.20 -0.81 -2.58
C ARG A 84 -9.30 -1.65 -1.70
N LEU A 85 -8.22 -2.16 -2.28
CA LEU A 85 -7.19 -2.90 -1.54
C LEU A 85 -6.19 -1.90 -0.95
N GLN A 86 -6.06 -1.88 0.37
CA GLN A 86 -5.11 -1.05 1.10
C GLN A 86 -4.00 -1.92 1.70
N THR A 87 -2.81 -1.36 1.80
CA THR A 87 -1.64 -2.00 2.41
C THR A 87 -1.11 -1.04 3.47
N SER A 88 -1.06 -1.50 4.72
CA SER A 88 -0.43 -0.81 5.84
C SER A 88 0.70 -1.70 6.37
N PRO A 89 1.78 -1.13 6.94
CA PRO A 89 2.75 -1.93 7.68
C PRO A 89 2.02 -2.75 8.75
N HIS A 90 2.30 -4.05 8.80
CA HIS A 90 1.89 -4.87 9.92
C HIS A 90 2.95 -4.67 11.00
N GLU A 91 2.64 -3.95 12.07
CA GLU A 91 3.46 -4.00 13.28
C GLU A 91 3.33 -5.44 13.80
N PRO A 92 4.38 -6.28 13.76
CA PRO A 92 4.30 -7.51 14.50
C PRO A 92 4.13 -7.07 15.94
N ALA A 93 2.96 -7.35 16.54
CA ALA A 93 2.82 -7.29 17.97
C ALA A 93 4.05 -8.03 18.50
N SER A 94 4.95 -7.30 19.14
CA SER A 94 6.08 -7.87 19.84
C SER A 94 5.50 -9.07 20.57
N CYS A 95 5.91 -10.27 20.15
CA CYS A 95 5.64 -11.48 20.90
C CYS A 95 6.27 -11.23 22.25
N LEU A 96 5.50 -10.64 23.16
CA LEU A 96 5.75 -10.67 24.58
C LEU A 96 5.59 -12.14 24.90
N LEU A 97 6.69 -12.88 24.72
CA LEU A 97 6.86 -14.16 25.33
C LEU A 97 6.52 -13.91 26.81
N PRO A 98 5.58 -14.67 27.40
CA PRO A 98 5.44 -14.65 28.85
C PRO A 98 6.83 -14.89 29.41
N GLU A 99 7.32 -13.93 30.19
CA GLU A 99 8.57 -14.05 30.90
C GLU A 99 8.49 -15.38 31.67
N LEU A 100 9.17 -16.40 31.16
CA LEU A 100 9.30 -17.68 31.82
C LEU A 100 10.03 -17.35 33.12
N VAL A 101 9.24 -17.20 34.19
CA VAL A 101 9.73 -17.08 35.55
C VAL A 101 10.63 -18.29 35.74
N ALA A 102 11.93 -18.03 35.73
CA ALA A 102 12.92 -19.01 36.12
C ALA A 102 12.68 -19.25 37.62
N GLU A 103 11.85 -20.24 37.94
CA GLU A 103 11.80 -20.85 39.25
C GLU A 103 13.21 -21.39 39.52
N ALA A 104 13.98 -20.63 40.29
CA ALA A 104 15.28 -21.06 40.79
C ALA A 104 15.07 -22.29 41.69
N PRO A 105 15.82 -23.39 41.52
CA PRO A 105 15.77 -24.50 42.45
C PRO A 105 16.35 -24.03 43.79
N ALA A 106 15.49 -23.83 44.78
CA ALA A 106 15.91 -23.66 46.16
C ALA A 106 16.54 -24.96 46.65
N ASP A 107 17.85 -24.86 46.82
CA ASP A 107 18.79 -25.74 47.50
C ASP A 107 18.21 -26.69 48.57
N ALA A 108 18.66 -27.94 48.43
CA ALA A 108 19.33 -28.73 49.47
C ALA A 108 18.82 -28.61 50.92
N GLY A 109 18.11 -29.65 51.37
CA GLY A 109 17.84 -29.91 52.78
C GLY A 109 17.77 -31.41 53.08
N LEU A 110 18.91 -32.11 52.99
CA LEU A 110 19.09 -33.44 53.55
C LEU A 110 18.80 -33.41 55.06
N ARG A 111 17.67 -33.99 55.50
CA ARG A 111 17.45 -34.34 56.91
C ARG A 111 17.76 -35.82 57.11
N LEU A 112 18.92 -36.08 57.69
CA LEU A 112 19.21 -37.33 58.39
C LEU A 112 18.22 -37.48 59.56
N VAL A 113 17.41 -38.53 59.55
CA VAL A 113 16.70 -39.00 60.75
C VAL A 113 17.58 -40.09 61.37
N SER A 114 18.15 -39.80 62.53
CA SER A 114 18.85 -40.77 63.37
C SER A 114 17.93 -41.16 64.54
N SER A 115 17.87 -42.47 64.77
CA SER A 115 17.01 -43.21 65.68
C SER A 115 17.23 -42.90 67.17
N ARG A 116 16.17 -43.03 67.96
CA ARG A 116 16.18 -43.63 69.31
C ARG A 116 14.89 -44.39 69.55
#